data_AF-A0A9P0LPE3-F1
#
_entry.id   AF-A0A9P0LPE3-F1
#
_cell.length_a   1.000
_cell.length_b   1.000
_cell.length_c   1.000
_cell.angle_alpha   90.00
_cell.angle_beta   90.00
_cell.angle_gamma   90.00
#
_symmetry.space_group_name_H-M   'P 1'
#
loop_
_entity.id
_entity.type
_entity.pdbx_description
1 polymer ?
#
loop_
_entity_poly.entity_id
_entity_poly.type
_entity_poly.pdbx_seq_one_letter_code
_entity_poly.pdbx_strand_id
1 'polypeptide(L)'
;MPQTYSKFIPVTAPITTSCVDYVHPWTDSCLQAICGLYLYCMLESLRIYGTVYMVTLLMKGKIPNKEDLRKTICGIVQSTAFLSGTGFGYSLFLCSLRRLLGNFNILTVSAIPAFLSSVFSILIERPSRRTMLCLYVSNVATETLWNMARARSLVRDVRYGDAAIYSTSIAMLLYYFKKGYHKSSEHSDAMYRVIR
;
A
#
# COMPACT_ATOMS: atom_id res chain seq x y z
N MET A 1 22.41 8.15 -18.69
CA MET A 1 22.63 9.57 -18.35
C MET A 1 22.72 9.68 -16.83
N PRO A 2 23.82 10.19 -16.27
CA PRO A 2 23.95 10.38 -14.84
C PRO A 2 22.95 11.46 -14.40
N GLN A 3 22.03 11.09 -13.50
CA GLN A 3 21.05 12.03 -12.96
C GLN A 3 21.75 12.93 -11.93
N THR A 4 22.41 13.97 -12.42
CA THR A 4 22.81 15.14 -11.62
C THR A 4 21.56 15.94 -11.27
N TYR A 5 20.71 15.41 -10.39
CA TYR A 5 19.66 16.21 -9.78
C TYR A 5 20.31 17.17 -8.78
N SER A 6 20.45 18.41 -9.25
CA SER A 6 20.78 19.59 -8.45
C SER A 6 19.95 19.57 -7.15
N LYS A 7 20.61 19.85 -6.03
CA LYS A 7 20.04 19.98 -4.68
C LYS A 7 18.95 21.09 -4.54
N PHE A 8 18.52 21.71 -5.64
CA PHE A 8 17.79 22.97 -5.67
C PHE A 8 16.63 23.04 -6.67
N ILE A 9 16.01 21.93 -7.07
CA ILE A 9 14.69 22.03 -7.70
C ILE A 9 13.67 22.22 -6.55
N PRO A 10 12.99 23.38 -6.43
CA PRO A 10 11.96 23.52 -5.42
C PRO A 10 10.88 22.46 -5.68
N VAL A 11 10.35 21.86 -4.62
CA VAL A 11 9.33 20.78 -4.69
C VAL A 11 8.11 21.17 -5.53
N THR A 12 7.90 22.48 -5.70
CA THR A 12 6.82 23.13 -6.46
C THR A 12 7.20 23.57 -7.87
N ALA A 13 8.43 23.31 -8.34
CA ALA A 13 8.83 23.66 -9.71
C ALA A 13 7.96 22.92 -10.73
N PRO A 14 7.37 23.63 -11.70
CA PRO A 14 6.57 23.00 -12.74
C PRO A 14 7.46 22.20 -13.69
N ILE A 15 7.17 20.91 -13.78
CA ILE A 15 7.70 19.97 -14.75
C ILE A 15 6.71 19.94 -15.92
N THR A 16 7.15 20.46 -17.06
CA THR A 16 6.37 20.52 -18.29
C THR A 16 6.49 19.21 -19.06
N THR A 17 5.82 18.15 -18.60
CA THR A 17 5.74 16.85 -19.30
C THR A 17 4.29 16.45 -19.50
N SER A 18 3.93 15.85 -20.63
CA SER A 18 2.55 15.44 -20.88
C SER A 18 2.16 14.19 -20.05
N CYS A 19 0.86 13.96 -19.86
CA CYS A 19 0.41 12.70 -19.22
C CYS A 19 0.65 11.48 -20.11
N VAL A 20 0.67 11.67 -21.43
CA VAL A 20 1.01 10.63 -22.41
C VAL A 20 2.44 10.18 -22.19
N ASP A 21 3.41 11.10 -22.18
CA ASP A 21 4.83 10.76 -22.07
C ASP A 21 5.18 10.11 -20.72
N TYR A 22 4.49 10.54 -19.65
CA TYR A 22 4.83 10.10 -18.29
C TYR A 22 4.05 8.86 -17.83
N VAL A 23 2.75 8.77 -18.15
CA VAL A 23 1.84 7.78 -17.54
C VAL A 23 1.37 6.74 -18.53
N HIS A 24 1.08 7.13 -19.76
CA HIS A 24 0.49 6.25 -20.76
C HIS A 24 1.07 6.46 -22.17
N PRO A 25 2.37 6.19 -22.37
CA PRO A 25 3.03 6.44 -23.66
C PRO A 25 2.52 5.55 -24.81
N TRP A 26 1.73 4.51 -24.50
CA TRP A 26 1.17 3.59 -25.49
C TRP A 26 -0.21 4.02 -26.04
N THR A 27 -0.86 5.04 -25.47
CA THR A 27 -2.20 5.52 -25.90
C THR A 27 -2.35 7.02 -25.69
N ASP A 28 -2.99 7.70 -26.64
CA ASP A 28 -3.25 9.14 -26.51
C ASP A 28 -4.41 9.49 -25.56
N SER A 29 -5.31 8.53 -25.31
CA SER A 29 -6.49 8.76 -24.48
C SER A 29 -6.30 8.27 -23.04
N CYS A 30 -6.45 9.19 -22.07
CA CYS A 30 -6.29 8.87 -20.65
C CYS A 30 -7.29 7.80 -20.19
N LEU A 31 -8.53 7.82 -20.70
CA LEU A 31 -9.58 6.89 -20.29
C LEU A 31 -9.25 5.45 -20.74
N GLN A 32 -8.80 5.28 -21.98
CA GLN A 32 -8.39 3.96 -22.49
C GLN A 32 -7.17 3.44 -21.74
N ALA A 33 -6.20 4.31 -21.42
CA ALA A 33 -5.05 3.95 -20.60
C ALA A 33 -5.48 3.45 -19.22
N ILE A 34 -6.35 4.20 -18.53
CA ILE A 34 -6.83 3.87 -17.20
C ILE A 34 -7.63 2.57 -17.20
N CYS A 35 -8.57 2.40 -18.15
CA CYS A 35 -9.37 1.18 -18.26
C CYS A 35 -8.51 -0.04 -18.63
N GLY A 36 -7.57 0.12 -19.56
CA GLY A 36 -6.64 -0.95 -19.95
C GLY A 36 -5.76 -1.38 -18.80
N LEU A 37 -5.18 -0.42 -18.06
CA LEU A 37 -4.40 -0.68 -16.86
C LEU A 37 -5.25 -1.36 -15.78
N TYR A 38 -6.48 -0.89 -15.56
CA TYR A 38 -7.38 -1.48 -14.58
C TYR A 38 -7.64 -2.96 -14.88
N LEU A 39 -7.99 -3.31 -16.13
CA LEU A 39 -8.23 -4.70 -16.53
C LEU A 39 -6.99 -5.58 -16.33
N TYR A 40 -5.81 -5.07 -16.70
CA TYR A 40 -4.55 -5.78 -16.48
C TYR A 40 -4.29 -6.02 -14.99
N CYS A 41 -4.40 -4.97 -14.17
CA CYS A 41 -4.25 -5.07 -12.72
C CYS A 41 -5.29 -6.00 -12.09
N MET A 42 -6.51 -6.04 -12.64
CA MET A 42 -7.60 -6.91 -12.20
C MET A 42 -7.21 -8.39 -12.29
N LEU A 43 -6.67 -8.80 -13.44
CA LEU A 43 -6.26 -10.17 -13.72
C LEU A 43 -5.07 -10.59 -12.86
N GLU A 44 -4.06 -9.72 -12.74
CA GLU A 44 -2.89 -9.99 -11.89
C GLU A 44 -3.25 -10.05 -10.41
N SER A 45 -4.12 -9.14 -9.94
CA SER A 45 -4.62 -9.16 -8.57
C SER A 45 -5.40 -10.45 -8.27
N LEU A 46 -6.20 -10.91 -9.24
CA LEU A 46 -6.97 -12.15 -9.09
C LEU A 46 -6.04 -13.35 -8.99
N ARG A 47 -4.95 -13.37 -9.77
CA ARG A 47 -3.92 -14.41 -9.70
C ARG A 47 -3.23 -14.42 -8.33
N ILE A 48 -2.80 -13.25 -7.83
CA ILE A 48 -2.12 -13.14 -6.54
C ILE A 48 -3.06 -13.56 -5.40
N TYR A 49 -4.23 -12.95 -5.27
CA TYR A 49 -5.14 -13.31 -4.17
C TYR A 49 -5.72 -14.70 -4.33
N GLY A 50 -6.00 -15.16 -5.55
CA GLY A 50 -6.39 -16.53 -5.83
C GLY A 50 -5.37 -17.52 -5.25
N THR A 51 -4.08 -17.33 -5.51
CA THR A 51 -3.03 -18.21 -4.96
C THR A 51 -2.96 -18.15 -3.43
N VAL A 52 -2.98 -16.95 -2.82
CA VAL A 52 -2.90 -16.81 -1.35
C VAL A 52 -4.09 -17.45 -0.65
N TYR A 53 -5.31 -17.26 -1.17
CA TYR A 53 -6.51 -17.87 -0.60
C TYR A 53 -6.54 -19.39 -0.82
N MET A 54 -6.04 -19.89 -1.96
CA MET A 54 -5.88 -21.33 -2.19
C MET A 54 -4.91 -21.97 -1.19
N VAL A 55 -3.74 -21.36 -0.97
CA VAL A 55 -2.78 -21.83 0.03
C VAL A 55 -3.39 -21.81 1.43
N THR A 56 -4.15 -20.76 1.77
CA THR A 56 -4.84 -20.65 3.07
C THR A 56 -5.86 -21.77 3.27
N LEU A 57 -6.59 -22.15 2.21
CA LEU A 57 -7.52 -23.29 2.25
C LEU A 57 -6.79 -24.62 2.42
N LEU A 58 -5.67 -24.82 1.73
CA LEU A 58 -4.83 -26.02 1.87
C LEU A 58 -4.27 -26.15 3.28
N MET A 59 -3.73 -25.07 3.85
CA MET A 59 -3.18 -25.06 5.22
C MET A 59 -4.24 -25.33 6.29
N LYS A 60 -5.51 -25.02 6.03
CA LYS A 60 -6.61 -25.33 6.96
C LYS A 60 -6.89 -26.84 7.06
N GLY A 61 -6.51 -27.64 6.07
CA GLY A 61 -6.65 -29.11 6.11
C GLY A 61 -8.07 -29.63 6.27
N LYS A 62 -9.10 -28.80 6.08
CA LYS A 62 -10.52 -29.15 6.22
C LYS A 62 -11.24 -29.01 4.89
N ILE A 63 -12.16 -29.94 4.61
CA ILE A 63 -13.04 -29.86 3.43
C ILE A 63 -13.91 -28.60 3.58
N PRO A 64 -13.82 -27.62 2.65
CA PRO A 64 -14.52 -26.36 2.79
C PRO A 64 -16.04 -26.57 2.64
N ASN A 65 -16.81 -26.01 3.57
CA ASN A 65 -18.26 -25.96 3.43
C ASN A 65 -18.68 -24.91 2.38
N LYS A 66 -19.90 -25.00 1.84
CA LYS A 66 -20.44 -24.04 0.85
C LYS A 66 -20.35 -22.59 1.35
N GLU A 67 -20.56 -22.37 2.64
CA GLU A 67 -20.45 -21.06 3.27
C GLU A 67 -19.00 -20.54 3.32
N ASP A 68 -18.03 -21.41 3.60
CA ASP A 68 -16.61 -21.04 3.63
C ASP A 68 -16.11 -20.72 2.23
N LEU A 69 -16.57 -21.45 1.22
CA LEU A 69 -16.27 -21.17 -0.17
C LEU A 69 -16.86 -19.82 -0.60
N ARG A 70 -18.12 -19.52 -0.25
CA ARG A 70 -18.73 -18.21 -0.54
C ARG A 70 -17.97 -17.06 0.13
N LYS A 71 -17.57 -17.22 1.39
CA LYS A 71 -16.76 -16.22 2.12
C LYS A 71 -15.38 -16.04 1.47
N THR A 72 -14.78 -17.13 0.99
CA THR A 72 -13.47 -17.11 0.32
C THR A 72 -13.55 -16.41 -1.03
N ILE A 73 -14.52 -16.75 -1.87
CA ILE A 73 -14.72 -16.10 -3.18
C ILE A 73 -15.01 -14.61 -3.00
N CYS A 74 -15.89 -14.25 -2.07
CA CYS A 74 -16.15 -12.84 -1.75
C CYS A 74 -14.88 -12.15 -1.21
N GLY A 75 -14.05 -12.85 -0.43
CA GLY A 75 -12.71 -12.44 -0.01
C GLY A 75 -11.78 -12.11 -1.18
N ILE A 76 -11.70 -13.02 -2.14
CA ILE A 76 -10.86 -12.88 -3.32
C ILE A 76 -11.34 -11.69 -4.16
N VAL A 77 -12.63 -11.62 -4.50
CA VAL A 77 -13.19 -10.53 -5.32
C VAL A 77 -12.95 -9.17 -4.67
N GLN A 78 -13.19 -9.05 -3.36
CA GLN A 78 -12.97 -7.79 -2.65
C GLN A 78 -11.49 -7.40 -2.56
N SER A 79 -10.60 -8.36 -2.28
CA SER A 79 -9.16 -8.10 -2.23
C SER A 79 -8.62 -7.73 -3.62
N THR A 80 -9.17 -8.34 -4.66
CA THR A 80 -8.87 -8.04 -6.06
C THR A 80 -9.31 -6.61 -6.41
N ALA A 81 -10.52 -6.21 -6.01
CA ALA A 81 -11.05 -4.85 -6.18
C ALA A 81 -10.23 -3.80 -5.41
N PHE A 82 -9.74 -4.13 -4.22
CA PHE A 82 -8.82 -3.28 -3.44
C PHE A 82 -7.50 -3.06 -4.19
N LEU A 83 -6.82 -4.14 -4.58
CA LEU A 83 -5.49 -4.02 -5.19
C LEU A 83 -5.53 -3.37 -6.58
N SER A 84 -6.48 -3.77 -7.44
CA SER A 84 -6.64 -3.11 -8.74
C SER A 84 -7.15 -1.68 -8.62
N GLY A 85 -8.00 -1.39 -7.62
CA GLY A 85 -8.51 -0.05 -7.33
C GLY A 85 -7.39 0.92 -6.97
N THR A 86 -6.32 0.43 -6.36
CA THR A 86 -5.11 1.22 -6.06
C THR A 86 -4.36 1.61 -7.35
N GLY A 87 -4.20 0.68 -8.30
CA GLY A 87 -3.55 0.97 -9.59
C GLY A 87 -4.39 1.91 -10.47
N PHE A 88 -5.69 1.65 -10.53
CA PHE A 88 -6.67 2.50 -11.23
C PHE A 88 -6.73 3.90 -10.64
N GLY A 89 -6.89 4.01 -9.32
CA GLY A 89 -6.99 5.27 -8.61
C GLY A 89 -5.74 6.13 -8.82
N TYR A 90 -4.56 5.51 -8.78
CA TYR A 90 -3.30 6.24 -8.98
C TYR A 90 -3.26 6.91 -10.36
N SER A 91 -3.52 6.13 -11.42
CA SER A 91 -3.51 6.66 -12.80
C SER A 91 -4.62 7.68 -13.05
N LEU A 92 -5.82 7.45 -12.48
CA LEU A 92 -6.97 8.36 -12.57
C LEU A 92 -6.68 9.71 -11.91
N PHE A 93 -6.25 9.71 -10.64
CA PHE A 93 -5.98 10.95 -9.92
C PHE A 93 -4.80 11.70 -10.51
N LEU A 94 -3.78 11.00 -10.99
CA LEU A 94 -2.61 11.62 -11.61
C LEU A 94 -2.99 12.35 -12.91
N CYS A 95 -3.72 11.69 -13.81
CA CYS A 95 -4.20 12.34 -15.05
C CYS A 95 -5.18 13.48 -14.76
N SER A 96 -6.06 13.32 -13.76
CA SER A 96 -7.03 14.34 -13.37
C SER A 96 -6.36 15.57 -12.75
N LEU A 97 -5.38 15.37 -11.86
CA LEU A 97 -4.60 16.44 -11.26
C LEU A 97 -3.80 17.21 -12.32
N ARG A 98 -3.22 16.52 -13.31
CA ARG A 98 -2.57 17.21 -14.42
C ARG A 98 -3.55 18.07 -15.22
N ARG A 99 -4.74 17.57 -15.53
CA ARG A 99 -5.76 18.37 -16.25
C ARG A 99 -6.20 19.60 -15.45
N LEU A 100 -6.28 19.49 -14.12
CA LEU A 100 -6.68 20.59 -13.25
C LEU A 100 -5.57 21.64 -13.05
N LEU A 101 -4.32 21.20 -12.88
CA LEU A 101 -3.18 22.07 -12.54
C LEU A 101 -2.38 22.54 -13.77
N GLY A 102 -2.58 21.92 -14.93
CA GLY A 102 -1.86 22.21 -16.18
C GLY A 102 -0.40 21.72 -16.22
N ASN A 103 0.24 21.54 -15.07
CA ASN A 103 1.64 21.13 -14.93
C ASN A 103 1.82 20.00 -13.90
N PHE A 104 2.93 19.27 -14.00
CA PHE A 104 3.36 18.36 -12.95
C PHE A 104 4.29 19.07 -11.97
N ASN A 105 4.19 18.74 -10.69
CA ASN A 105 5.12 19.11 -9.64
C ASN A 105 5.56 17.82 -8.96
N ILE A 106 6.68 17.82 -8.23
CA ILE A 106 7.16 16.62 -7.51
C ILE A 106 6.06 16.04 -6.59
N LEU A 107 5.27 16.92 -5.96
CA LEU A 107 4.16 16.53 -5.10
C LEU A 107 2.97 15.94 -5.87
N THR A 108 2.66 16.46 -7.06
CA THR A 108 1.50 16.04 -7.87
C THR A 108 1.82 14.86 -8.77
N VAL A 109 3.11 14.55 -9.00
CA VAL A 109 3.57 13.38 -9.76
C VAL A 109 3.40 12.09 -8.98
N SER A 110 3.54 12.13 -7.65
CA SER A 110 3.57 10.91 -6.83
C SER A 110 2.80 11.03 -5.52
N ALA A 111 3.12 12.03 -4.68
CA ALA A 111 2.57 12.08 -3.32
C ALA A 111 1.04 12.23 -3.26
N ILE A 112 0.47 13.24 -3.95
CA ILE A 112 -0.97 13.50 -3.91
C ILE A 112 -1.76 12.38 -4.60
N PRO A 113 -1.42 11.94 -5.84
CA PRO A 113 -2.15 10.84 -6.47
C PRO A 113 -2.07 9.53 -5.68
N ALA A 114 -0.91 9.21 -5.08
CA ALA A 114 -0.76 8.01 -4.25
C ALA A 114 -1.60 8.08 -2.98
N PHE A 115 -1.65 9.25 -2.33
CA PHE A 115 -2.50 9.45 -1.15
C PHE A 115 -3.98 9.30 -1.49
N LEU A 116 -4.47 10.00 -2.52
CA LEU A 116 -5.86 9.91 -2.97
C LEU A 116 -6.23 8.49 -3.41
N SER A 117 -5.33 7.81 -4.12
CA SER A 117 -5.53 6.43 -4.53
C SER A 117 -5.62 5.47 -3.33
N SER A 118 -4.75 5.66 -2.33
CA SER A 118 -4.76 4.84 -1.11
C SER A 118 -6.04 5.05 -0.31
N VAL A 119 -6.52 6.29 -0.19
CA VAL A 119 -7.81 6.62 0.44
C VAL A 119 -8.97 6.02 -0.34
N PHE A 120 -8.97 6.11 -1.66
CA PHE A 120 -9.99 5.48 -2.49
C PHE A 120 -10.02 3.96 -2.31
N SER A 121 -8.85 3.33 -2.35
CA SER A 121 -8.69 1.89 -2.24
C SER A 121 -9.09 1.35 -0.87
N ILE A 122 -8.68 2.00 0.24
CA ILE A 122 -9.01 1.51 1.59
C ILE A 122 -10.52 1.52 1.89
N LEU A 123 -11.29 2.39 1.22
CA LEU A 123 -12.74 2.41 1.35
C LEU A 123 -13.40 1.15 0.75
N ILE A 124 -12.78 0.55 -0.28
CA ILE A 124 -13.24 -0.69 -0.92
C ILE A 124 -12.96 -1.91 -0.03
N GLU A 125 -11.87 -1.89 0.74
CA GLU A 125 -11.44 -3.02 1.57
C GLU A 125 -12.32 -3.22 2.82
N ARG A 126 -12.35 -4.45 3.32
CA ARG A 126 -13.14 -4.88 4.48
C ARG A 126 -12.60 -4.22 5.78
N PRO A 127 -13.46 -3.64 6.64
CA PRO A 127 -13.01 -2.87 7.81
C PRO A 127 -12.14 -3.67 8.78
N SER A 128 -12.37 -4.98 8.90
CA SER A 128 -11.59 -5.87 9.77
C SER A 128 -10.12 -6.03 9.35
N ARG A 129 -9.78 -5.80 8.08
CA ARG A 129 -8.41 -5.95 7.55
C ARG A 129 -7.65 -4.63 7.46
N ARG A 130 -8.36 -3.49 7.46
CA ARG A 130 -7.78 -2.16 7.27
C ARG A 130 -6.66 -1.87 8.25
N THR A 131 -6.87 -2.12 9.55
CA THR A 131 -5.86 -1.81 10.58
C THR A 131 -4.57 -2.60 10.39
N MET A 132 -4.66 -3.91 10.15
CA MET A 132 -3.48 -4.77 9.94
C MET A 132 -2.74 -4.40 8.66
N LEU A 133 -3.46 -4.10 7.58
CA LEU A 133 -2.87 -3.64 6.33
C LEU A 133 -2.18 -2.29 6.48
N CYS A 134 -2.83 -1.32 7.14
CA CYS A 134 -2.22 -0.02 7.41
C CYS A 134 -0.95 -0.17 8.24
N LEU A 135 -0.98 -0.97 9.32
CA LEU A 135 0.20 -1.22 10.15
C LEU A 135 1.37 -1.79 9.31
N TYR A 136 1.08 -2.77 8.46
CA TYR A 136 2.07 -3.37 7.57
C TYR A 136 2.64 -2.34 6.58
N VAL A 137 1.79 -1.61 5.86
CA VAL A 137 2.22 -0.63 4.85
C VAL A 137 2.95 0.55 5.49
N SER A 138 2.55 1.00 6.68
CA SER A 138 3.27 2.03 7.45
C SER A 138 4.68 1.57 7.85
N ASN A 139 4.86 0.30 8.20
CA ASN A 139 6.17 -0.25 8.48
C ASN A 139 7.05 -0.25 7.22
N VAL A 140 6.53 -0.74 6.09
CA VAL A 140 7.22 -0.72 4.79
C VAL A 140 7.56 0.72 4.36
N ALA A 141 6.65 1.67 4.59
CA ALA A 141 6.89 3.08 4.29
C ALA A 141 8.04 3.66 5.13
N THR A 142 8.11 3.30 6.42
CA THR A 142 9.19 3.73 7.32
C THR A 142 10.53 3.14 6.90
N GLU A 143 10.55 1.86 6.53
CA GLU A 143 11.75 1.21 5.99
C GLU A 143 12.20 1.86 4.67
N THR A 144 11.26 2.15 3.77
CA THR A 144 11.55 2.83 2.50
C THR A 144 12.12 4.22 2.75
N LEU A 145 11.57 4.97 3.72
CA LEU A 145 12.09 6.28 4.12
C LEU A 145 13.51 6.19 4.69
N TRP A 146 13.77 5.18 5.54
CA TRP A 146 15.11 4.90 6.06
C TRP A 146 16.10 4.59 4.93
N ASN A 147 15.72 3.71 4.00
CA ASN A 147 16.56 3.34 2.86
C ASN A 147 16.85 4.54 1.94
N MET A 148 15.86 5.41 1.71
CA MET A 148 16.07 6.68 0.99
C MET A 148 17.02 7.62 1.73
N ALA A 149 16.90 7.72 3.07
CA ALA A 149 17.79 8.55 3.89
C ALA A 149 19.22 8.01 3.89
N ARG A 150 19.40 6.69 3.95
CA ARG A 150 20.68 5.98 3.81
C ARG A 150 21.31 6.25 2.45
N ALA A 151 20.55 6.10 1.36
CA ALA A 151 21.02 6.35 0.00
C ALA A 151 21.49 7.81 -0.22
N ARG A 152 20.91 8.76 0.51
CA ARG A 152 21.30 10.18 0.50
C ARG A 152 22.37 10.54 1.53
N SER A 153 22.93 9.53 2.22
CA SER A 153 23.94 9.70 3.29
C SER A 153 23.49 10.62 4.44
N LEU A 154 22.18 10.76 4.65
CA LEU A 154 21.62 11.55 5.76
C LEU A 154 21.68 10.79 7.09
N VAL A 155 21.64 9.46 7.02
CA VAL A 155 21.61 8.56 8.16
C VAL A 155 22.66 7.47 7.97
N ARG A 156 23.30 7.04 9.06
CA ARG A 156 24.27 5.94 9.07
C ARG A 156 23.66 4.74 9.77
N ASP A 157 24.04 3.56 9.28
CA ASP A 157 23.62 2.32 9.91
C ASP A 157 24.38 2.08 11.19
N VAL A 158 23.62 1.78 12.24
CA VAL A 158 24.16 1.33 13.52
C VAL A 158 24.20 -0.19 13.51
N ARG A 159 25.35 -0.77 13.85
CA ARG A 159 25.51 -2.22 13.94
C ARG A 159 24.51 -2.77 14.97
N TYR A 160 23.70 -3.75 14.57
CA TYR A 160 22.60 -4.34 15.35
C TYR A 160 21.44 -3.38 15.72
N GLY A 161 21.27 -2.27 14.98
CA GLY A 161 20.14 -1.34 15.20
C GLY A 161 18.77 -2.01 15.09
N ASP A 162 18.59 -2.88 14.09
CA ASP A 162 17.32 -3.59 13.87
C ASP A 162 16.94 -4.49 15.05
N ALA A 163 17.93 -5.15 15.65
CA ALA A 163 17.74 -5.98 16.84
C ALA A 163 17.37 -5.13 18.08
N ALA A 164 17.98 -3.95 18.23
CA ALA A 164 17.65 -3.03 19.31
C ALA A 164 16.22 -2.49 19.20
N ILE A 165 15.81 -2.09 17.99
CA ILE A 165 14.44 -1.64 17.71
C ILE A 165 13.45 -2.77 18.00
N TYR A 166 13.69 -3.96 17.45
CA TYR A 166 12.84 -5.13 17.66
C TYR A 166 12.70 -5.49 19.15
N SER A 167 13.83 -5.59 19.85
CA SER A 167 13.85 -5.95 21.28
C SER A 167 13.09 -4.94 22.13
N THR A 168 13.23 -3.64 21.83
CA THR A 168 12.54 -2.55 22.55
C THR A 168 11.04 -2.58 22.26
N SER A 169 10.63 -2.77 21.00
CA SER A 169 9.22 -2.89 20.62
C SER A 169 8.55 -4.09 21.29
N ILE A 170 9.20 -5.25 21.31
CA ILE A 170 8.67 -6.46 21.98
C ILE A 170 8.64 -6.27 23.50
N ALA A 171 9.66 -5.68 24.11
CA ALA A 171 9.68 -5.40 25.55
C ALA A 171 8.54 -4.46 25.95
N MET A 172 8.29 -3.40 25.18
CA MET A 172 7.15 -2.51 25.40
C MET A 172 5.81 -3.23 25.26
N LEU A 173 5.64 -4.04 24.22
CA LEU A 173 4.40 -4.81 24.00
C LEU A 173 4.11 -5.79 25.15
N LEU A 174 5.13 -6.53 25.60
CA LEU A 174 5.01 -7.46 26.73
C LEU A 174 4.75 -6.73 28.04
N TYR A 175 5.34 -5.56 28.24
CA TYR A 175 5.07 -4.72 29.41
C TYR A 175 3.60 -4.29 29.47
N TYR A 176 3.04 -3.81 28.36
CA TYR A 176 1.62 -3.45 28.28
C TYR A 176 0.70 -4.67 28.44
N PHE A 177 1.08 -5.80 27.88
CA PHE A 177 0.35 -7.05 28.04
C PHE A 177 0.28 -7.48 29.50
N LYS A 178 1.43 -7.47 30.22
CA LYS A 178 1.55 -7.81 31.65
C LYS A 178 0.72 -6.88 32.53
N LYS A 179 0.65 -5.59 32.21
CA LYS A 179 -0.13 -4.59 32.95
C LYS A 179 -1.65 -4.71 32.73
N GLY A 180 -2.10 -5.63 31.86
CA GLY A 180 -3.51 -5.98 31.73
C GLY A 180 -4.31 -5.05 30.82
N TYR A 181 -3.67 -4.19 30.02
CA TYR A 181 -4.35 -3.31 29.06
C TYR A 181 -5.16 -4.09 28.01
N HIS A 182 -4.79 -5.35 27.75
CA HIS A 182 -5.57 -6.26 26.88
C HIS A 182 -6.96 -6.61 27.45
N LYS A 183 -7.21 -6.45 28.75
CA LYS A 183 -8.51 -6.70 29.40
C LYS A 183 -9.39 -5.45 29.50
N SER A 184 -8.78 -4.26 29.52
CA SER A 184 -9.49 -2.99 29.69
C SER A 184 -10.00 -2.40 28.38
N SER A 185 -9.53 -2.89 27.23
CA SER A 185 -10.00 -2.44 25.92
C SER A 185 -11.34 -3.09 25.59
N GLU A 186 -12.42 -2.32 25.71
CA GLU A 186 -13.79 -2.67 25.31
C GLU A 186 -13.88 -3.12 23.83
N HIS A 187 -12.87 -2.79 23.03
CA HIS A 187 -12.61 -3.38 21.71
C HIS A 187 -11.38 -4.28 21.76
N SER A 188 -11.57 -5.59 21.60
CA SER A 188 -10.46 -6.55 21.53
C SER A 188 -9.56 -6.21 20.33
N ASP A 189 -8.46 -5.53 20.58
CA ASP A 189 -7.55 -5.09 19.52
C ASP A 189 -7.00 -6.31 18.77
N ALA A 190 -7.01 -6.25 17.44
CA ALA A 190 -6.59 -7.38 16.59
C ALA A 190 -5.15 -7.83 16.92
N MET A 191 -4.31 -6.91 17.39
CA MET A 191 -2.94 -7.16 17.84
C MET A 191 -2.87 -8.17 19.00
N TYR A 192 -3.76 -8.08 19.99
CA TYR A 192 -3.74 -8.99 21.15
C TYR A 192 -4.30 -10.38 20.84
N ARG A 193 -5.10 -10.53 19.77
CA ARG A 193 -5.58 -11.85 19.32
C ARG A 193 -4.51 -12.73 18.70
N VAL A 194 -3.41 -12.15 18.22
CA VAL A 194 -2.28 -12.88 17.61
C VAL A 194 -1.42 -13.57 18.68
N ILE A 195 -1.41 -13.05 19.91
CA ILE A 195 -0.58 -13.55 21.03
C ILE A 195 -1.31 -14.65 21.82
N ARG A 196 -2.57 -14.97 21.48
CA ARG A 196 -3.38 -15.97 22.18
C ARG A 196 -3.15 -17.39 21.67
#